data_AF-A0A3D1AWD3-F1
#
_entry.id   AF-A0A3D1AWD3-F1
#
_cell.length_a   1.000
_cell.length_b   1.000
_cell.length_c   1.000
_cell.angle_alpha   90.00
_cell.angle_beta   90.00
_cell.angle_gamma   90.00
#
_symmetry.space_group_name_H-M   'P 1'
#
loop_
_entity.id
_entity.type
_entity.pdbx_description
1 polymer ?
#
loop_
_entity_poly.entity_id
_entity_poly.type
_entity_poly.pdbx_seq_one_letter_code
_entity_poly.pdbx_strand_id
1 'polypeptide(L)'
;MTALAALSLAGCGGLPVTLKTQVEAEQQQYQSSRRDFEKARDDVKAKLAREPELAKIRALLWQPALDRDTDKFNEAANELKQLDELRRQDRKDSRDEVERLLAGEKRIRMAALEDARAMQSEAQRFTDLKSHLSDYDREAGQLSATGLDAVTATVHKAETDWPAKKADLEQRLSDVKSAESKAVADWKTARKAGGGYASLFAAEEELQAEKENFPKQVRTLNDLSGQLYTSWDKLLVDLSDKHDEYKEKVRTVRTRFTDVAAQKSDVSSEETWVNVSRPVYMALENNLGMTIEHKAAGKYDSEVEKTPQPPGYAYIAPPSEGRNQYGYWNNSGGMSVWTWLPQYLIMRDLLFRNSYQPIPSYDYNSYRTAQRSGQTYYGRDIDGAPKYGSHGTFTQRHYSSSQYAQKNGGFGGSSYSSRPGATSTERRYGSSGSSGDPAGRRFGSGSSSGRTFGSRPSGRSFGGGGRSFGGGRRR
;
A
#
# COMPACT_ATOMS: atom_id res chain seq x y z
N MET A 1 -3.16 -4.41 -30.88
CA MET A 1 -2.30 -5.35 -31.62
C MET A 1 -3.19 -6.44 -32.20
N THR A 2 -3.48 -6.36 -33.49
CA THR A 2 -4.21 -7.39 -34.22
C THR A 2 -3.44 -7.61 -35.52
N ALA A 3 -2.74 -8.73 -35.60
CA ALA A 3 -1.95 -9.11 -36.76
C ALA A 3 -2.90 -9.57 -37.88
N LEU A 4 -2.87 -8.89 -39.03
CA LEU A 4 -3.53 -9.36 -40.24
C LEU A 4 -2.48 -10.02 -41.14
N ALA A 5 -2.71 -11.30 -41.41
CA ALA A 5 -1.91 -12.13 -42.29
C ALA A 5 -1.97 -11.60 -43.73
N ALA A 6 -0.79 -11.43 -44.32
CA ALA A 6 -0.61 -11.07 -45.72
C ALA A 6 -0.76 -12.32 -46.61
N LEU A 7 -1.86 -12.40 -47.36
CA LEU A 7 -1.96 -13.28 -48.53
C LEU A 7 -1.47 -12.51 -49.76
N SER A 8 -0.32 -12.93 -50.29
CA SER A 8 0.30 -12.44 -51.51
C SER A 8 -0.27 -13.16 -52.73
N LEU A 9 -1.24 -12.52 -53.41
CA LEU A 9 -1.60 -12.86 -54.79
C LEU A 9 -0.75 -12.00 -55.74
N ALA A 10 0.09 -12.67 -56.52
CA ALA A 10 0.89 -12.07 -57.58
C ALA A 10 0.06 -11.92 -58.87
N GLY A 11 0.10 -10.74 -59.50
CA GLY A 11 -0.33 -10.55 -60.89
C GLY A 11 -1.21 -9.33 -61.18
N CYS A 12 -0.67 -8.12 -61.08
CA CYS A 12 -0.93 -6.90 -61.90
C CYS A 12 -0.11 -5.75 -61.29
N GLY A 13 0.66 -5.01 -62.09
CA GLY A 13 1.80 -4.18 -61.68
C GLY A 13 1.54 -2.89 -60.90
N GLY A 14 0.49 -2.86 -60.07
CA GLY A 14 0.01 -1.67 -59.37
C GLY A 14 0.30 -1.61 -57.87
N LEU A 15 -0.04 -0.47 -57.28
CA LEU A 15 -0.06 -0.23 -55.84
C LEU A 15 -1.07 -1.17 -55.16
N PRO A 16 -0.74 -1.76 -53.98
CA PRO A 16 -1.68 -2.61 -53.23
C PRO A 16 -3.04 -1.94 -53.00
N VAL A 17 -4.13 -2.67 -53.22
CA VAL A 17 -5.51 -2.17 -53.02
C VAL A 17 -5.69 -1.61 -51.61
N THR A 18 -5.09 -2.24 -50.61
CA THR A 18 -5.11 -1.79 -49.21
C THR A 18 -4.53 -0.39 -49.04
N LEU A 19 -3.42 -0.07 -49.72
CA LEU A 19 -2.81 1.27 -49.67
C LEU A 19 -3.68 2.30 -50.41
N LYS A 20 -4.29 1.93 -51.53
CA LYS A 20 -5.23 2.81 -52.25
C LYS A 20 -6.43 3.18 -51.36
N THR A 21 -7.02 2.20 -50.68
CA THR A 21 -8.11 2.42 -49.72
C THR A 21 -7.67 3.25 -48.52
N GLN A 22 -6.43 3.07 -48.03
CA GLN A 22 -5.89 3.92 -46.96
C GLN A 22 -5.72 5.37 -47.40
N VAL A 23 -5.22 5.63 -48.61
CA VAL A 23 -5.12 6.99 -49.16
C VAL A 23 -6.51 7.66 -49.23
N GLU A 24 -7.53 6.94 -49.71
CA GLU A 24 -8.91 7.45 -49.75
C GLU A 24 -9.47 7.74 -48.36
N ALA A 25 -9.24 6.84 -47.40
CA ALA A 25 -9.65 7.03 -46.01
C ALA A 25 -8.96 8.24 -45.38
N GLU A 26 -7.66 8.43 -45.61
CA GLU A 26 -6.90 9.57 -45.07
C GLU A 26 -7.33 10.90 -45.71
N GLN A 27 -7.68 10.92 -47.01
CA GLN A 27 -8.30 12.10 -47.65
C GLN A 27 -9.61 12.52 -46.96
N GLN A 28 -10.48 11.55 -46.62
CA GLN A 28 -11.72 11.85 -45.90
C GLN A 28 -11.44 12.35 -44.48
N GLN A 29 -10.54 11.68 -43.75
CA GLN A 29 -10.18 12.07 -42.39
C GLN A 29 -9.49 13.44 -42.34
N TYR A 30 -8.71 13.81 -43.36
CA TYR A 30 -8.10 15.14 -43.45
C TYR A 30 -9.15 16.24 -43.45
N GLN A 31 -10.22 16.09 -44.24
CA GLN A 31 -11.30 17.08 -44.30
C GLN A 31 -12.02 17.24 -42.97
N SER A 32 -12.26 16.14 -42.23
CA SER A 32 -12.84 16.24 -40.88
C SER A 32 -11.88 16.91 -39.90
N SER A 33 -10.61 16.49 -39.85
CA SER A 33 -9.62 17.05 -38.93
C SER A 33 -9.35 18.52 -39.23
N ARG A 34 -9.39 18.94 -40.50
CA ARG A 34 -9.23 20.34 -40.90
C ARG A 34 -10.37 21.19 -40.38
N ARG A 35 -11.63 20.73 -40.53
CA ARG A 35 -12.80 21.43 -39.96
C ARG A 35 -12.72 21.53 -38.44
N ASP A 36 -12.32 20.45 -37.77
CA ASP A 36 -12.16 20.43 -36.31
C ASP A 36 -11.05 21.39 -35.85
N PHE A 37 -9.93 21.42 -36.55
CA PHE A 37 -8.84 22.36 -36.30
C PHE A 37 -9.28 23.81 -36.50
N GLU A 38 -9.94 24.13 -37.62
CA GLU A 38 -10.45 25.47 -37.90
C GLU A 38 -11.43 25.92 -36.83
N LYS A 39 -12.35 25.05 -36.42
CA LYS A 39 -13.27 25.31 -35.31
C LYS A 39 -12.53 25.59 -34.00
N ALA A 40 -11.56 24.77 -33.63
CA ALA A 40 -10.78 24.95 -32.40
C ALA A 40 -9.97 26.26 -32.43
N ARG A 41 -9.28 26.53 -33.54
CA ARG A 41 -8.51 27.77 -33.77
C ARG A 41 -9.40 29.00 -33.68
N ASP A 42 -10.55 28.98 -34.33
CA ASP A 42 -11.46 30.14 -34.37
C ASP A 42 -12.10 30.38 -32.99
N ASP A 43 -12.42 29.32 -32.24
CA ASP A 43 -12.86 29.42 -30.84
C ASP A 43 -11.77 30.04 -29.94
N VAL A 44 -10.52 29.59 -30.05
CA VAL A 44 -9.38 30.18 -29.31
C VAL A 44 -9.22 31.66 -29.66
N LYS A 45 -9.25 32.01 -30.96
CA LYS A 45 -9.16 33.41 -31.41
C LYS A 45 -10.32 34.26 -30.88
N ALA A 46 -11.54 33.74 -30.92
CA ALA A 46 -12.72 34.42 -30.39
C ALA A 46 -12.62 34.64 -28.87
N LYS A 47 -12.14 33.65 -28.11
CA LYS A 47 -11.91 33.77 -26.66
C LYS A 47 -10.81 34.77 -26.35
N LEU A 48 -9.67 34.75 -27.06
CA LEU A 48 -8.62 35.76 -26.90
C LEU A 48 -9.14 37.18 -27.19
N ALA A 49 -10.03 37.36 -28.17
CA ALA A 49 -10.61 38.67 -28.47
C ALA A 49 -11.59 39.17 -27.39
N ARG A 50 -12.39 38.25 -26.81
CA ARG A 50 -13.40 38.58 -25.79
C ARG A 50 -12.82 38.72 -24.38
N GLU A 51 -11.73 38.02 -24.10
CA GLU A 51 -11.11 37.94 -22.78
C GLU A 51 -9.73 38.61 -22.78
N PRO A 52 -9.65 39.93 -22.51
CA PRO A 52 -8.40 40.69 -22.62
C PRO A 52 -7.32 40.18 -21.66
N GLU A 53 -7.70 39.60 -20.53
CA GLU A 53 -6.75 39.01 -19.60
C GLU A 53 -6.15 37.69 -20.11
N LEU A 54 -6.96 36.84 -20.74
CA LEU A 54 -6.46 35.63 -21.41
C LEU A 54 -5.48 36.02 -22.53
N ALA A 55 -5.82 37.06 -23.29
CA ALA A 55 -4.94 37.59 -24.33
C ALA A 55 -3.59 38.07 -23.80
N LYS A 56 -3.57 38.84 -22.71
CA LYS A 56 -2.32 39.32 -22.09
C LYS A 56 -1.36 38.18 -21.72
N ILE A 57 -1.90 37.04 -21.27
CA ILE A 57 -1.11 35.93 -20.75
C ILE A 57 -0.70 34.94 -21.86
N ARG A 58 -1.63 34.64 -22.78
CA ARG A 58 -1.47 33.52 -23.72
C ARG A 58 -1.28 33.92 -25.17
N ALA A 59 -1.66 35.12 -25.61
CA ALA A 59 -1.63 35.49 -27.03
C ALA A 59 -0.23 35.37 -27.66
N LEU A 60 0.83 35.77 -26.93
CA LEU A 60 2.22 35.69 -27.38
C LEU A 60 2.70 34.25 -27.64
N LEU A 61 2.09 33.26 -26.97
CA LEU A 61 2.42 31.84 -27.13
C LEU A 61 1.49 31.15 -28.12
N TRP A 62 0.19 31.39 -28.02
CA TRP A 62 -0.82 30.67 -28.80
C TRP A 62 -0.93 31.15 -30.24
N GLN A 63 -0.78 32.45 -30.52
CA GLN A 63 -0.91 32.93 -31.90
C GLN A 63 0.18 32.33 -32.82
N PRO A 64 1.48 32.38 -32.47
CA PRO A 64 2.51 31.76 -33.31
C PRO A 64 2.39 30.23 -33.40
N ALA A 65 1.84 29.58 -32.37
CA ALA A 65 1.62 28.14 -32.37
C ALA A 65 0.49 27.76 -33.34
N LEU A 66 -0.64 28.47 -33.30
CA LEU A 66 -1.76 28.25 -34.23
C LEU A 66 -1.37 28.53 -35.69
N ASP A 67 -0.49 29.51 -35.94
CA ASP A 67 0.03 29.77 -37.28
C ASP A 67 0.91 28.60 -37.76
N ARG A 68 1.82 28.11 -36.90
CA ARG A 68 2.62 26.91 -37.17
C ARG A 68 1.75 25.67 -37.42
N ASP A 69 0.67 25.49 -36.66
CA ASP A 69 -0.26 24.38 -36.85
C ASP A 69 -1.07 24.53 -38.15
N THR A 70 -1.34 25.77 -38.58
CA THR A 70 -1.91 26.03 -39.90
C THR A 70 -0.95 25.60 -41.00
N ASP A 71 0.35 25.88 -40.86
CA ASP A 71 1.39 25.45 -41.80
C ASP A 71 1.52 23.93 -41.86
N LYS A 72 1.47 23.25 -40.70
CA LYS A 72 1.43 21.78 -40.61
C LYS A 72 0.26 21.18 -41.42
N PHE A 73 -0.94 21.76 -41.34
CA PHE A 73 -2.06 21.31 -42.17
C PHE A 73 -1.85 21.60 -43.67
N ASN A 74 -1.19 22.71 -44.02
CA ASN A 74 -0.85 23.00 -45.42
C ASN A 74 0.18 21.99 -45.95
N GLU A 75 1.14 21.57 -45.13
CA GLU A 75 2.10 20.50 -45.44
C GLU A 75 1.37 19.16 -45.65
N ALA A 76 0.51 18.75 -44.71
CA ALA A 76 -0.31 17.55 -44.84
C ALA A 76 -1.19 17.55 -46.11
N ALA A 77 -1.76 18.71 -46.47
CA ALA A 77 -2.50 18.85 -47.72
C ALA A 77 -1.64 18.61 -48.97
N ASN A 78 -0.37 19.03 -48.94
CA ASN A 78 0.57 18.81 -50.04
C ASN A 78 0.99 17.34 -50.11
N GLU A 79 1.22 16.68 -48.98
CA GLU A 79 1.49 15.23 -48.94
C GLU A 79 0.29 14.43 -49.46
N LEU A 80 -0.96 14.82 -49.16
CA LEU A 80 -2.16 14.19 -49.72
C LEU A 80 -2.28 14.37 -51.24
N LYS A 81 -1.86 15.51 -51.79
CA LYS A 81 -1.82 15.71 -53.26
C LYS A 81 -0.78 14.78 -53.90
N GLN A 82 0.40 14.64 -53.28
CA GLN A 82 1.43 13.71 -53.75
C GLN A 82 0.94 12.25 -53.66
N LEU A 83 0.27 11.88 -52.57
CA LEU A 83 -0.35 10.56 -52.42
C LEU A 83 -1.42 10.29 -53.49
N ASP A 84 -2.23 11.29 -53.85
CA ASP A 84 -3.23 11.14 -54.91
C ASP A 84 -2.57 10.96 -56.29
N GLU A 85 -1.48 11.67 -56.56
CA GLU A 85 -0.72 11.52 -57.80
C GLU A 85 -0.04 10.14 -57.89
N LEU A 86 0.62 9.69 -56.82
CA LEU A 86 1.22 8.35 -56.75
C LEU A 86 0.16 7.24 -56.90
N ARG A 87 -1.03 7.44 -56.31
CA ARG A 87 -2.18 6.52 -56.48
C ARG A 87 -2.63 6.42 -57.94
N ARG A 88 -2.66 7.53 -58.67
CA ARG A 88 -3.04 7.58 -60.11
C ARG A 88 -1.99 6.96 -61.02
N GLN A 89 -0.70 7.15 -60.70
CA GLN A 89 0.40 6.57 -61.47
C GLN A 89 0.46 5.03 -61.33
N ASP A 90 -0.06 4.49 -60.23
CA ASP A 90 -0.24 3.06 -59.97
C ASP A 90 1.04 2.23 -60.20
N ARG A 91 2.19 2.72 -59.73
CA ARG A 91 3.48 2.05 -59.88
C ARG A 91 3.82 1.24 -58.65
N LYS A 92 4.27 -0.01 -58.84
CA LYS A 92 4.71 -0.89 -57.76
C LYS A 92 5.87 -0.30 -56.91
N ASP A 93 6.79 0.43 -57.54
CA ASP A 93 7.98 0.97 -56.89
C ASP A 93 7.69 2.18 -55.98
N SER A 94 6.49 2.77 -56.08
CA SER A 94 6.05 3.91 -55.24
C SER A 94 5.54 3.49 -53.86
N ARG A 95 5.58 2.20 -53.52
CA ARG A 95 5.02 1.68 -52.27
C ARG A 95 5.60 2.34 -51.02
N ASP A 96 6.92 2.32 -50.89
CA ASP A 96 7.60 2.81 -49.68
C ASP A 96 7.41 4.33 -49.52
N GLU A 97 7.32 5.05 -50.65
CA GLU A 97 7.02 6.47 -50.67
C GLU A 97 5.59 6.76 -50.21
N VAL A 98 4.60 5.98 -50.67
CA VAL A 98 3.20 6.09 -50.21
C VAL A 98 3.09 5.80 -48.72
N GLU A 99 3.71 4.74 -48.22
CA GLU A 99 3.70 4.40 -46.79
C GLU A 99 4.34 5.51 -45.94
N ARG A 100 5.47 6.08 -46.40
CA ARG A 100 6.14 7.20 -45.74
C ARG A 100 5.27 8.47 -45.70
N LEU A 101 4.67 8.84 -46.82
CA LEU A 101 3.80 10.02 -46.93
C LEU A 101 2.51 9.86 -46.10
N LEU A 102 1.90 8.67 -46.09
CA LEU A 102 0.73 8.38 -45.24
C LEU A 102 1.06 8.54 -43.76
N ALA A 103 2.20 8.02 -43.31
CA ALA A 103 2.63 8.16 -41.93
C ALA A 103 3.01 9.61 -41.57
N GLY A 104 3.66 10.33 -42.50
CA GLY A 104 4.02 11.75 -42.36
C GLY A 104 2.80 12.64 -42.17
N GLU A 105 1.85 12.53 -43.10
CA GLU A 105 0.61 13.30 -43.15
C GLU A 105 -0.14 13.15 -41.83
N LYS A 106 -0.34 11.89 -41.45
CA LYS A 106 -1.13 11.54 -40.28
C LYS A 106 -0.52 12.10 -39.02
N ARG A 107 0.80 11.93 -38.86
CA ARG A 107 1.52 12.43 -37.68
C ARG A 107 1.42 13.94 -37.57
N ILE A 108 1.66 14.67 -38.66
CA ILE A 108 1.67 16.14 -38.67
C ILE A 108 0.28 16.71 -38.43
N ARG A 109 -0.73 16.18 -39.13
CA ARG A 109 -2.15 16.56 -38.95
C ARG A 109 -2.64 16.30 -37.52
N MET A 110 -2.35 15.13 -36.97
CA MET A 110 -2.79 14.78 -35.61
C MET A 110 -2.13 15.67 -34.57
N ALA A 111 -0.82 15.92 -34.68
CA ALA A 111 -0.12 16.83 -33.77
C ALA A 111 -0.71 18.25 -33.80
N ALA A 112 -0.96 18.81 -34.99
CA ALA A 112 -1.58 20.12 -35.14
C ALA A 112 -3.00 20.20 -34.53
N LEU A 113 -3.79 19.13 -34.70
CA LEU A 113 -5.13 19.04 -34.14
C LEU A 113 -5.12 18.92 -32.60
N GLU A 114 -4.21 18.12 -32.05
CA GLU A 114 -4.03 17.96 -30.61
C GLU A 114 -3.59 19.27 -29.95
N ASP A 115 -2.60 19.96 -30.54
CA ASP A 115 -2.11 21.26 -30.07
C ASP A 115 -3.26 22.29 -30.02
N ALA A 116 -4.04 22.42 -31.09
CA ALA A 116 -5.18 23.34 -31.15
C ALA A 116 -6.30 22.99 -30.15
N ARG A 117 -6.61 21.70 -29.98
CA ARG A 117 -7.61 21.24 -28.99
C ARG A 117 -7.15 21.49 -27.56
N ALA A 118 -5.86 21.31 -27.26
CA ALA A 118 -5.31 21.62 -25.93
C ALA A 118 -5.47 23.11 -25.61
N MET A 119 -5.15 24.01 -26.55
CA MET A 119 -5.37 25.45 -26.39
C MET A 119 -6.85 25.79 -26.24
N GLN A 120 -7.74 25.13 -26.99
CA GLN A 120 -9.18 25.30 -26.88
C GLN A 120 -9.70 24.91 -25.49
N SER A 121 -9.28 23.75 -24.97
CA SER A 121 -9.66 23.26 -23.65
C SER A 121 -9.16 24.20 -22.55
N GLU A 122 -7.93 24.70 -22.65
CA GLU A 122 -7.39 25.65 -21.68
C GLU A 122 -8.15 26.99 -21.72
N ALA A 123 -8.47 27.49 -22.91
CA ALA A 123 -9.28 28.70 -23.08
C ALA A 123 -10.71 28.52 -22.52
N GLN A 124 -11.30 27.33 -22.64
CA GLN A 124 -12.58 27.02 -22.02
C GLN A 124 -12.48 26.99 -20.49
N ARG A 125 -11.44 26.35 -19.96
CA ARG A 125 -11.20 26.31 -18.51
C ARG A 125 -11.06 27.71 -17.91
N PHE A 126 -10.47 28.65 -18.66
CA PHE A 126 -10.40 30.05 -18.27
C PHE A 126 -11.79 30.68 -18.13
N THR A 127 -12.66 30.51 -19.12
CA THR A 127 -14.02 31.07 -19.06
C THR A 127 -14.83 30.45 -17.93
N ASP A 128 -14.68 29.14 -17.72
CA ASP A 128 -15.38 28.40 -16.68
C ASP A 128 -14.90 28.82 -15.28
N LEU A 129 -13.59 28.97 -15.08
CA LEU A 129 -13.04 29.45 -13.81
C LEU A 129 -13.58 30.84 -13.47
N LYS A 130 -13.58 31.74 -14.45
CA LYS A 130 -14.07 33.12 -14.29
C LYS A 130 -15.56 33.15 -13.92
N SER A 131 -16.39 32.30 -14.53
CA SER A 131 -17.82 32.25 -14.22
C SER A 131 -18.13 31.66 -12.85
N HIS A 132 -17.25 30.80 -12.32
CA HIS A 132 -17.47 30.08 -11.06
C HIS A 132 -16.60 30.59 -9.90
N LEU A 133 -15.96 31.76 -10.00
CA LEU A 133 -15.12 32.30 -8.92
C LEU A 133 -15.85 32.37 -7.57
N SER A 134 -17.12 32.77 -7.56
CA SER A 134 -17.94 32.83 -6.34
C SER A 134 -18.23 31.46 -5.74
N ASP A 135 -18.33 30.43 -6.58
CA ASP A 135 -18.50 29.05 -6.11
C ASP A 135 -17.22 28.58 -5.42
N TYR A 136 -16.05 28.83 -6.00
CA TYR A 136 -14.77 28.51 -5.35
C TYR A 136 -14.55 29.30 -4.06
N ASP A 137 -14.97 30.57 -4.00
CA ASP A 137 -14.95 31.36 -2.76
C ASP A 137 -15.83 30.73 -1.67
N ARG A 138 -17.03 30.27 -2.04
CA ARG A 138 -17.94 29.54 -1.16
C ARG A 138 -17.34 28.21 -0.72
N GLU A 139 -16.71 27.47 -1.62
CA GLU A 139 -16.08 26.18 -1.32
C GLU A 139 -14.88 26.31 -0.38
N ALA A 140 -14.00 27.29 -0.60
CA ALA A 140 -12.92 27.60 0.33
C ALA A 140 -13.47 27.99 1.73
N GLY A 141 -14.60 28.72 1.76
CA GLY A 141 -15.33 29.00 2.99
C GLY A 141 -15.84 27.73 3.67
N GLN A 142 -16.49 26.83 2.93
CA GLN A 142 -17.01 25.55 3.43
C GLN A 142 -15.91 24.62 3.94
N LEU A 143 -14.78 24.53 3.24
CA LEU A 143 -13.64 23.73 3.67
C LEU A 143 -13.14 24.22 5.04
N SER A 144 -12.97 25.53 5.21
CA SER A 144 -12.60 26.12 6.50
C SER A 144 -13.66 26.00 7.59
N ALA A 145 -14.95 25.96 7.21
CA ALA A 145 -16.08 25.91 8.15
C ALA A 145 -16.44 24.48 8.58
N THR A 146 -16.09 23.46 7.78
CA THR A 146 -16.37 22.05 8.10
C THR A 146 -15.75 21.66 9.45
N GLY A 147 -14.66 22.34 9.83
CA GLY A 147 -14.11 22.34 11.18
C GLY A 147 -13.45 21.00 11.54
N LEU A 148 -12.32 21.07 12.23
CA LEU A 148 -11.61 19.89 12.70
C LEU A 148 -11.90 19.59 14.17
N ASP A 149 -12.87 20.25 14.80
CA ASP A 149 -13.10 20.18 16.25
C ASP A 149 -13.42 18.76 16.73
N ALA A 150 -14.33 18.06 16.03
CA ALA A 150 -14.74 16.72 16.42
C ALA A 150 -13.59 15.70 16.29
N VAL A 151 -12.83 15.76 15.19
CA VAL A 151 -11.66 14.87 15.00
C VAL A 151 -10.50 15.27 15.91
N THR A 152 -10.30 16.57 16.16
CA THR A 152 -9.31 17.09 17.11
C THR A 152 -9.59 16.60 18.52
N ALA A 153 -10.86 16.63 18.97
CA ALA A 153 -11.26 16.10 20.26
C ALA A 153 -11.04 14.58 20.35
N THR A 154 -11.35 13.84 19.27
CA THR A 154 -11.12 12.39 19.19
C THR A 154 -9.63 12.05 19.28
N VAL A 155 -8.80 12.79 18.53
CA VAL A 155 -7.34 12.65 18.54
C VAL A 155 -6.77 12.99 19.92
N HIS A 156 -7.14 14.12 20.53
CA HIS A 156 -6.66 14.49 21.87
C HIS A 156 -7.03 13.48 22.95
N LYS A 157 -8.24 12.90 22.87
CA LYS A 157 -8.62 11.80 23.76
C LYS A 157 -7.70 10.60 23.56
N ALA A 158 -7.46 10.19 22.32
CA ALA A 158 -6.58 9.08 21.99
C ALA A 158 -5.12 9.33 22.41
N GLU A 159 -4.61 10.56 22.26
CA GLU A 159 -3.28 10.98 22.74
C GLU A 159 -3.15 10.87 24.26
N THR A 160 -4.22 11.20 24.99
CA THR A 160 -4.27 11.12 26.45
C THR A 160 -4.33 9.67 26.93
N ASP A 161 -5.21 8.88 26.33
CA ASP A 161 -5.41 7.47 26.70
C ASP A 161 -4.23 6.59 26.26
N TRP A 162 -3.54 6.95 25.15
CA TRP A 162 -2.44 6.20 24.56
C TRP A 162 -1.20 7.07 24.30
N PRO A 163 -0.43 7.46 25.34
CA PRO A 163 0.69 8.39 25.21
C PRO A 163 1.77 7.96 24.21
N ALA A 164 1.96 6.66 24.00
CA ALA A 164 2.90 6.12 23.02
C ALA A 164 2.55 6.46 21.56
N LYS A 165 1.31 6.88 21.29
CA LYS A 165 0.81 7.28 19.97
C LYS A 165 0.69 8.79 19.78
N LYS A 166 0.95 9.56 20.84
CA LYS A 166 0.78 11.00 20.83
C LYS A 166 1.49 11.68 19.66
N ALA A 167 2.79 11.48 19.51
CA ALA A 167 3.59 12.15 18.48
C ALA A 167 3.12 11.82 17.04
N ASP A 168 2.70 10.58 16.76
CA ASP A 168 2.21 10.19 15.43
C ASP A 168 0.81 10.80 15.15
N LEU A 169 -0.09 10.80 16.13
CA LEU A 169 -1.42 11.40 15.99
C LEU A 169 -1.36 12.93 15.87
N GLU A 170 -0.52 13.60 16.68
CA GLU A 170 -0.29 15.05 16.62
C GLU A 170 0.24 15.45 15.24
N GLN A 171 1.23 14.72 14.71
CA GLN A 171 1.79 14.98 13.38
C GLN A 171 0.72 14.85 12.30
N ARG A 172 -0.04 13.75 12.30
CA ARG A 172 -1.09 13.52 11.28
C ARG A 172 -2.20 14.58 11.36
N LEU A 173 -2.61 14.97 12.57
CA LEU A 173 -3.60 16.04 12.74
C LEU A 173 -3.03 17.39 12.25
N SER A 174 -1.76 17.67 12.52
CA SER A 174 -1.07 18.86 12.02
C SER A 174 -0.99 18.87 10.49
N ASP A 175 -0.73 17.72 9.86
CA ASP A 175 -0.66 17.60 8.41
C ASP A 175 -2.01 17.92 7.75
N VAL A 176 -3.12 17.40 8.31
CA VAL A 176 -4.49 17.71 7.84
C VAL A 176 -4.80 19.19 7.99
N LYS A 177 -4.52 19.77 9.17
CA LYS A 177 -4.71 21.21 9.43
C LYS A 177 -3.91 22.08 8.45
N SER A 178 -2.68 21.67 8.15
CA SER A 178 -1.78 22.40 7.28
C SER A 178 -2.21 22.32 5.82
N ALA A 179 -2.66 21.16 5.36
CA ALA A 179 -3.17 20.98 4.00
C ALA A 179 -4.43 21.84 3.75
N GLU A 180 -5.40 21.78 4.66
CA GLU A 180 -6.61 22.62 4.63
C GLU A 180 -6.25 24.11 4.62
N SER A 181 -5.41 24.55 5.57
CA SER A 181 -5.03 25.95 5.71
C SER A 181 -4.27 26.46 4.48
N LYS A 182 -3.39 25.63 3.90
CA LYS A 182 -2.61 25.95 2.71
C LYS A 182 -3.52 26.14 1.50
N ALA A 183 -4.38 25.17 1.20
CA ALA A 183 -5.29 25.25 0.05
C ALA A 183 -6.19 26.50 0.11
N VAL A 184 -6.74 26.81 1.29
CA VAL A 184 -7.56 28.01 1.50
C VAL A 184 -6.74 29.31 1.39
N ALA A 185 -5.52 29.32 1.95
CA ALA A 185 -4.64 30.49 1.90
C ALA A 185 -4.17 30.80 0.47
N ASP A 186 -3.82 29.77 -0.29
CA ASP A 186 -3.36 29.90 -1.67
C ASP A 186 -4.50 30.38 -2.57
N TRP A 187 -5.72 29.84 -2.41
CA TRP A 187 -6.91 30.38 -3.08
C TRP A 187 -7.13 31.87 -2.78
N LYS A 188 -7.14 32.26 -1.50
CA LYS A 188 -7.34 33.66 -1.09
C LYS A 188 -6.23 34.57 -1.63
N THR A 189 -4.99 34.10 -1.66
CA THR A 189 -3.85 34.87 -2.16
C THR A 189 -3.95 35.06 -3.68
N ALA A 190 -4.22 33.99 -4.43
CA ALA A 190 -4.44 34.06 -5.87
C ALA A 190 -5.62 34.99 -6.21
N ARG A 191 -6.70 34.93 -5.42
CA ARG A 191 -7.88 35.78 -5.58
C ARG A 191 -7.61 37.27 -5.34
N LYS A 192 -6.81 37.60 -4.31
CA LYS A 192 -6.50 38.99 -3.91
C LYS A 192 -5.45 39.65 -4.78
N ALA A 193 -4.44 38.91 -5.20
CA ALA A 193 -3.32 39.47 -5.95
C ALA A 193 -3.72 40.01 -7.33
N GLY A 194 -4.97 39.79 -7.77
CA GLY A 194 -5.30 39.79 -9.19
C GLY A 194 -4.35 38.88 -9.97
N GLY A 195 -3.76 37.90 -9.25
CA GLY A 195 -2.53 37.22 -9.61
C GLY A 195 -2.79 36.44 -10.88
N GLY A 196 -1.96 36.67 -11.89
CA GLY A 196 -2.17 36.15 -13.23
C GLY A 196 -2.71 34.72 -13.23
N TYR A 197 -3.65 34.44 -14.12
CA TYR A 197 -4.54 33.27 -14.08
C TYR A 197 -3.85 31.92 -13.87
N ALA A 198 -2.56 31.78 -14.17
CA ALA A 198 -1.74 30.64 -13.77
C ALA A 198 -1.80 30.35 -12.25
N SER A 199 -1.69 31.36 -11.39
CA SER A 199 -1.84 31.17 -9.93
C SER A 199 -3.27 30.84 -9.51
N LEU A 200 -4.27 31.35 -10.23
CA LEU A 200 -5.67 31.01 -9.96
C LEU A 200 -5.98 29.56 -10.33
N PHE A 201 -5.47 29.07 -11.47
CA PHE A 201 -5.61 27.65 -11.84
C PHE A 201 -4.88 26.73 -10.86
N ALA A 202 -3.64 27.05 -10.49
CA ALA A 202 -2.90 26.23 -9.54
C ALA A 202 -3.60 26.16 -8.17
N ALA A 203 -4.12 27.31 -7.68
CA ALA A 203 -4.86 27.35 -6.42
C ALA A 203 -6.23 26.67 -6.51
N GLU A 204 -6.90 26.72 -7.67
CA GLU A 204 -8.15 25.99 -7.90
C GLU A 204 -7.93 24.47 -7.90
N GLU A 205 -6.90 23.98 -8.59
CA GLU A 205 -6.53 22.56 -8.57
C GLU A 205 -6.23 22.07 -7.16
N GLU A 206 -5.45 22.84 -6.40
CA GLU A 206 -5.12 22.51 -5.01
C GLU A 206 -6.36 22.52 -4.12
N LEU A 207 -7.25 23.50 -4.26
CA LEU A 207 -8.49 23.58 -3.50
C LEU A 207 -9.42 22.40 -3.82
N GLN A 208 -9.59 22.03 -5.09
CA GLN A 208 -10.42 20.89 -5.47
C GLN A 208 -9.82 19.57 -4.98
N ALA A 209 -8.51 19.37 -5.16
CA ALA A 209 -7.82 18.18 -4.68
C ALA A 209 -7.96 18.04 -3.16
N GLU A 210 -7.81 19.13 -2.41
CA GLU A 210 -7.96 19.10 -0.95
C GLU A 210 -9.41 18.85 -0.53
N LYS A 211 -10.40 19.48 -1.19
CA LYS A 211 -11.83 19.21 -0.93
C LYS A 211 -12.20 17.73 -1.09
N GLU A 212 -11.63 17.04 -2.07
CA GLU A 212 -11.85 15.60 -2.27
C GLU A 212 -11.11 14.71 -1.25
N ASN A 213 -9.95 15.16 -0.78
CA ASN A 213 -9.09 14.39 0.12
C ASN A 213 -9.41 14.63 1.60
N PHE A 214 -9.85 15.82 1.97
CA PHE A 214 -10.10 16.23 3.35
C PHE A 214 -11.05 15.27 4.10
N PRO A 215 -12.21 14.86 3.55
CA PRO A 215 -13.07 13.87 4.23
C PRO A 215 -12.39 12.51 4.45
N LYS A 216 -11.52 12.09 3.52
CA LYS A 216 -10.76 10.83 3.63
C LYS A 216 -9.68 10.93 4.69
N GLN A 217 -8.98 12.05 4.77
CA GLN A 217 -7.98 12.33 5.80
C GLN A 217 -8.61 12.35 7.20
N VAL A 218 -9.74 13.07 7.37
CA VAL A 218 -10.50 13.12 8.63
C VAL A 218 -10.99 11.73 9.03
N ARG A 219 -11.55 10.97 8.09
CA ARG A 219 -11.97 9.58 8.34
C ARG A 219 -10.80 8.71 8.78
N THR A 220 -9.66 8.81 8.09
CA THR A 220 -8.45 8.05 8.41
C THR A 220 -7.96 8.35 9.82
N LEU A 221 -7.95 9.62 10.24
CA LEU A 221 -7.59 10.01 11.62
C LEU A 221 -8.56 9.42 12.66
N ASN A 222 -9.86 9.47 12.40
CA ASN A 222 -10.86 8.86 13.28
C ASN A 222 -10.69 7.33 13.36
N ASP A 223 -10.47 6.67 12.23
CA ASP A 223 -10.30 5.22 12.17
C ASP A 223 -9.02 4.80 12.92
N LEU A 224 -7.89 5.48 12.69
CA LEU A 224 -6.64 5.24 13.41
C LEU A 224 -6.80 5.47 14.92
N SER A 225 -7.45 6.57 15.32
CA SER A 225 -7.71 6.86 16.74
C SER A 225 -8.60 5.79 17.37
N GLY A 226 -9.64 5.35 16.65
CA GLY A 226 -10.55 4.30 17.08
C GLY A 226 -9.89 2.92 17.21
N GLN A 227 -8.95 2.59 16.32
CA GLN A 227 -8.21 1.32 16.36
C GLN A 227 -7.47 1.12 17.69
N LEU A 228 -6.99 2.19 18.33
CA LEU A 228 -6.24 2.13 19.58
C LEU A 228 -7.08 1.58 20.73
N TYR A 229 -8.39 1.74 20.68
CA TYR A 229 -9.34 1.27 21.69
C TYR A 229 -9.78 -0.18 21.51
N THR A 230 -9.28 -0.88 20.49
CA THR A 230 -9.69 -2.27 20.23
C THR A 230 -8.46 -3.15 20.14
N SER A 231 -8.30 -4.09 21.06
CA SER A 231 -7.36 -5.20 20.89
C SER A 231 -8.08 -6.39 20.28
N TRP A 232 -7.34 -7.23 19.55
CA TRP A 232 -7.90 -8.44 18.99
C TRP A 232 -6.87 -9.55 18.79
N ASP A 233 -7.34 -10.79 18.89
CA ASP A 233 -6.59 -12.02 18.63
C ASP A 233 -7.32 -12.81 17.55
N LYS A 234 -6.59 -13.28 16.54
CA LYS A 234 -7.07 -14.28 15.58
C LYS A 234 -6.53 -15.63 15.96
N LEU A 235 -7.42 -16.52 16.40
CA LEU A 235 -7.09 -17.90 16.75
C LEU A 235 -7.40 -18.81 15.58
N LEU A 236 -6.46 -19.66 15.20
CA LEU A 236 -6.68 -20.68 14.19
C LEU A 236 -7.45 -21.85 14.78
N VAL A 237 -8.70 -22.01 14.36
CA VAL A 237 -9.64 -23.00 14.90
C VAL A 237 -9.74 -24.24 14.02
N ASP A 238 -9.56 -24.09 12.71
CA ASP A 238 -9.62 -25.21 11.75
C ASP A 238 -8.88 -24.86 10.45
N LEU A 239 -8.57 -25.88 9.67
CA LEU A 239 -7.96 -25.79 8.34
C LEU A 239 -8.64 -26.80 7.41
N SER A 240 -8.89 -26.39 6.16
CA SER A 240 -9.46 -27.24 5.11
C SER A 240 -8.74 -27.00 3.78
N ASP A 241 -8.50 -28.08 3.04
CA ASP A 241 -7.77 -28.14 1.76
C ASP A 241 -8.57 -28.96 0.71
N LYS A 242 -9.89 -28.73 0.64
CA LYS A 242 -10.79 -29.53 -0.21
C LYS A 242 -10.67 -29.09 -1.67
N HIS A 243 -10.40 -30.03 -2.58
CA HIS A 243 -10.34 -29.78 -4.03
C HIS A 243 -9.43 -28.60 -4.42
N ASP A 244 -8.24 -28.52 -3.81
CA ASP A 244 -7.30 -27.41 -3.97
C ASP A 244 -7.82 -26.02 -3.52
N GLU A 245 -8.95 -25.96 -2.81
CA GLU A 245 -9.40 -24.78 -2.07
C GLU A 245 -8.87 -24.82 -0.63
N TYR A 246 -7.96 -23.91 -0.33
CA TYR A 246 -7.38 -23.75 1.00
C TYR A 246 -8.19 -22.73 1.81
N LYS A 247 -8.67 -23.15 2.97
CA LYS A 247 -9.47 -22.34 3.88
C LYS A 247 -8.95 -22.48 5.30
N GLU A 248 -8.99 -21.39 6.03
CA GLU A 248 -8.77 -21.36 7.46
C GLU A 248 -10.06 -20.95 8.16
N LYS A 249 -10.31 -21.54 9.33
CA LYS A 249 -11.35 -21.05 10.24
C LYS A 249 -10.67 -20.27 11.35
N VAL A 250 -11.01 -19.00 11.46
CA VAL A 250 -10.43 -18.10 12.46
C VAL A 250 -11.51 -17.67 13.44
N ARG A 251 -11.22 -17.79 14.74
CA ARG A 251 -11.96 -17.07 15.78
C ARG A 251 -11.26 -15.74 16.03
N THR A 252 -11.93 -14.63 15.78
CA THR A 252 -11.44 -13.31 16.17
C THR A 252 -12.05 -12.93 17.51
N VAL A 253 -11.24 -12.88 18.56
CA VAL A 253 -11.65 -12.36 19.88
C VAL A 253 -11.28 -10.88 19.92
N ARG A 254 -12.25 -10.00 20.18
CA ARG A 254 -12.07 -8.54 20.23
C ARG A 254 -12.39 -8.02 21.61
N THR A 255 -11.55 -7.14 22.12
CA THR A 255 -11.76 -6.41 23.37
C THR A 255 -11.76 -4.92 23.08
N ARG A 256 -12.92 -4.28 23.21
CA ARG A 256 -13.10 -2.85 22.99
C ARG A 256 -13.09 -2.12 24.33
N PHE A 257 -12.14 -1.21 24.51
CA PHE A 257 -12.07 -0.35 25.69
C PHE A 257 -13.05 0.82 25.53
N THR A 258 -14.06 0.87 26.40
CA THR A 258 -15.02 1.97 26.45
C THR A 258 -14.53 3.11 27.34
N ASP A 259 -13.73 2.77 28.36
CA ASP A 259 -13.05 3.71 29.25
C ASP A 259 -11.68 3.12 29.65
N VAL A 260 -10.60 3.73 29.18
CA VAL A 260 -9.23 3.27 29.42
C VAL A 260 -8.81 3.53 30.86
N ALA A 261 -9.18 4.68 31.43
CA ALA A 261 -8.85 5.04 32.80
C ALA A 261 -9.57 4.15 33.82
N ALA A 262 -10.85 3.84 33.57
CA ALA A 262 -11.63 2.94 34.42
C ALA A 262 -11.45 1.44 34.09
N GLN A 263 -10.59 1.11 33.10
CA GLN A 263 -10.36 -0.26 32.63
C GLN A 263 -11.67 -1.00 32.24
N LYS A 264 -12.65 -0.28 31.69
CA LYS A 264 -13.91 -0.86 31.23
C LYS A 264 -13.77 -1.30 29.78
N SER A 265 -14.19 -2.53 29.51
CA SER A 265 -14.14 -3.11 28.18
C SER A 265 -15.29 -4.06 27.89
N ASP A 266 -15.63 -4.16 26.61
CA ASP A 266 -16.57 -5.14 26.08
C ASP A 266 -15.80 -6.19 25.28
N VAL A 267 -16.12 -7.46 25.51
CA VAL A 267 -15.47 -8.60 24.84
C VAL A 267 -16.46 -9.27 23.90
N SER A 268 -16.04 -9.53 22.68
CA SER A 268 -16.82 -10.26 21.68
C SER A 268 -15.95 -11.28 20.94
N SER A 269 -16.59 -12.25 20.29
CA SER A 269 -15.90 -13.17 19.39
C SER A 269 -16.73 -13.51 18.18
N GLU A 270 -16.05 -13.75 17.06
CA GLU A 270 -16.66 -14.16 15.81
C GLU A 270 -15.83 -15.27 15.18
N GLU A 271 -16.47 -16.28 14.60
CA GLU A 271 -15.80 -17.35 13.87
C GLU A 271 -16.18 -17.32 12.39
N THR A 272 -15.17 -17.23 11.52
CA THR A 272 -15.39 -17.18 10.07
C THR A 272 -14.43 -18.09 9.33
N TRP A 273 -14.90 -18.65 8.23
CA TRP A 273 -14.05 -19.32 7.24
C TRP A 273 -13.55 -18.30 6.23
N VAL A 274 -12.24 -18.31 5.97
CA VAL A 274 -11.59 -17.40 5.04
C VAL A 274 -10.82 -18.21 4.01
N ASN A 275 -10.97 -17.88 2.74
CA ASN A 275 -10.17 -18.46 1.67
C ASN A 275 -8.74 -17.89 1.75
N VAL A 276 -7.75 -18.77 1.73
CA VAL A 276 -6.34 -18.41 1.81
C VAL A 276 -5.56 -19.02 0.66
N SER A 277 -4.41 -18.44 0.35
CA SER A 277 -3.50 -19.04 -0.61
C SER A 277 -2.84 -20.29 -0.02
N ARG A 278 -2.44 -21.24 -0.89
CA ARG A 278 -1.71 -22.44 -0.48
C ARG A 278 -0.47 -22.15 0.40
N PRO A 279 0.38 -21.13 0.10
CA PRO A 279 1.50 -20.79 0.97
C PRO A 279 1.08 -20.37 2.38
N VAL A 280 -0.01 -19.60 2.53
CA VAL A 280 -0.53 -19.19 3.85
C VAL A 280 -1.02 -20.40 4.63
N TYR A 281 -1.80 -21.28 3.97
CA TYR A 281 -2.25 -22.52 4.58
C TYR A 281 -1.10 -23.37 5.11
N MET A 282 -0.07 -23.60 4.29
CA MET A 282 1.11 -24.38 4.67
C MET A 282 1.89 -23.75 5.82
N ALA A 283 1.97 -22.41 5.88
CA ALA A 283 2.61 -21.72 6.99
C ALA A 283 1.85 -21.89 8.32
N LEU A 284 0.53 -22.17 8.26
CA LEU A 284 -0.35 -22.31 9.40
C LEU A 284 -0.63 -23.76 9.82
N GLU A 285 -0.21 -24.73 9.00
CA GLU A 285 -0.46 -26.17 9.21
C GLU A 285 -0.04 -26.68 10.60
N ASN A 286 1.01 -26.10 11.20
CA ASN A 286 1.51 -26.47 12.52
C ASN A 286 0.90 -25.65 13.67
N ASN A 287 0.05 -24.67 13.38
CA ASN A 287 -0.40 -23.65 14.31
C ASN A 287 -1.87 -23.79 14.72
N LEU A 288 -2.50 -24.95 14.51
CA LEU A 288 -3.87 -25.16 14.95
C LEU A 288 -3.98 -24.94 16.47
N GLY A 289 -5.02 -24.22 16.89
CA GLY A 289 -5.23 -23.83 18.28
C GLY A 289 -4.36 -22.69 18.79
N MET A 290 -3.57 -22.05 17.93
CA MET A 290 -2.70 -20.91 18.28
C MET A 290 -3.37 -19.57 17.92
N THR A 291 -2.96 -18.49 18.59
CA THR A 291 -3.15 -17.13 18.08
C THR A 291 -2.15 -16.92 16.95
N ILE A 292 -2.64 -16.66 15.74
CA ILE A 292 -1.83 -16.46 14.52
C ILE A 292 -1.59 -14.98 14.22
N GLU A 293 -2.47 -14.11 14.70
CA GLU A 293 -2.29 -12.66 14.68
C GLU A 293 -2.79 -12.05 15.98
N HIS A 294 -2.04 -11.11 16.53
CA HIS A 294 -2.40 -10.37 17.74
C HIS A 294 -2.18 -8.88 17.53
N LYS A 295 -3.18 -8.09 17.90
CA LYS A 295 -3.05 -6.63 18.02
C LYS A 295 -3.38 -6.20 19.44
N ALA A 296 -2.38 -5.66 20.13
CA ALA A 296 -2.57 -5.06 21.44
C ALA A 296 -3.41 -3.77 21.37
N ALA A 297 -4.01 -3.38 22.49
CA ALA A 297 -4.59 -2.05 22.62
C ALA A 297 -3.48 -0.98 22.57
N GLY A 298 -3.80 0.22 22.07
CA GLY A 298 -2.81 1.26 21.81
C GLY A 298 -1.91 0.99 20.59
N LYS A 299 -2.25 0.00 19.75
CA LYS A 299 -1.58 -0.30 18.49
C LYS A 299 -2.53 -0.15 17.30
N TYR A 300 -1.97 0.27 16.16
CA TYR A 300 -2.69 0.27 14.88
C TYR A 300 -2.75 -1.14 14.30
N ASP A 301 -3.70 -1.37 13.38
CA ASP A 301 -3.81 -2.65 12.67
C ASP A 301 -2.56 -2.93 11.81
N SER A 302 -1.81 -1.89 11.42
CA SER A 302 -0.50 -2.02 10.74
C SER A 302 0.62 -2.53 11.64
N GLU A 303 0.45 -2.51 12.95
CA GLU A 303 1.44 -2.96 13.96
C GLU A 303 1.10 -4.34 14.53
N VAL A 304 0.26 -5.11 13.84
CA VAL A 304 -0.12 -6.46 14.25
C VAL A 304 1.11 -7.39 14.36
N GLU A 305 1.15 -8.17 15.44
CA GLU A 305 2.10 -9.26 15.61
C GLU A 305 1.57 -10.49 14.86
N LYS A 306 2.37 -11.01 13.92
CA LYS A 306 1.99 -12.16 13.07
C LYS A 306 2.73 -13.45 13.41
N THR A 307 3.52 -13.44 14.48
CA THR A 307 4.23 -14.64 14.95
C THR A 307 3.22 -15.48 15.73
N PRO A 308 2.96 -16.73 15.31
CA PRO A 308 2.05 -17.59 16.03
C PRO A 308 2.51 -17.81 17.48
N GLN A 309 1.56 -17.80 18.41
CA GLN A 309 1.80 -17.93 19.84
C GLN A 309 0.63 -18.62 20.55
N PRO A 310 0.86 -19.21 21.74
CA PRO A 310 -0.23 -19.83 22.47
C PRO A 310 -1.28 -18.77 22.85
N PRO A 311 -2.58 -19.13 22.86
CA PRO A 311 -3.64 -18.19 23.18
C PRO A 311 -3.39 -17.49 24.52
N GLY A 312 -3.63 -16.18 24.59
CA GLY A 312 -3.56 -15.42 25.85
C GLY A 312 -2.18 -15.05 26.36
N TYR A 313 -1.07 -15.59 25.82
CA TYR A 313 0.28 -15.29 26.33
C TYR A 313 0.71 -13.84 26.10
N ALA A 314 0.20 -13.19 25.05
CA ALA A 314 0.46 -11.77 24.77
C ALA A 314 -0.05 -10.82 25.86
N TYR A 315 -1.02 -11.26 26.66
CA TYR A 315 -1.66 -10.46 27.70
C TYR A 315 -1.00 -10.61 29.08
N ILE A 316 0.03 -11.44 29.21
CA ILE A 316 0.68 -11.74 30.48
C ILE A 316 1.79 -10.74 30.74
N ALA A 317 1.82 -10.16 31.95
CA ALA A 317 2.92 -9.29 32.37
C ALA A 317 4.19 -10.09 32.60
N PRO A 318 5.40 -9.56 32.29
CA PRO A 318 6.64 -10.10 32.80
C PRO A 318 6.58 -10.38 34.32
N PRO A 319 7.12 -11.51 34.83
CA PRO A 319 7.15 -11.79 36.26
C PRO A 319 7.79 -10.68 37.10
N SER A 320 8.75 -9.94 36.54
CA SER A 320 9.38 -8.78 37.17
C SER A 320 8.43 -7.61 37.41
N GLU A 321 7.39 -7.46 36.59
CA GLU A 321 6.35 -6.42 36.76
C GLU A 321 5.25 -6.87 37.72
N GLY A 322 5.07 -8.18 37.90
CA GLY A 322 4.12 -8.77 38.84
C GLY A 322 2.64 -8.69 38.42
N ARG A 323 2.22 -7.64 37.71
CA ARG A 323 0.84 -7.44 37.25
C ARG A 323 0.75 -6.52 36.04
N ASN A 324 -0.37 -6.57 35.34
CA ASN A 324 -0.78 -5.57 34.36
C ASN A 324 -2.31 -5.35 34.42
N GLN A 325 -2.86 -4.69 33.41
CA GLN A 325 -4.29 -4.43 33.29
C GLN A 325 -5.16 -5.68 33.11
N TYR A 326 -4.59 -6.85 32.77
CA TYR A 326 -5.32 -8.09 32.51
C TYR A 326 -5.27 -9.10 33.67
N GLY A 327 -4.25 -9.02 34.51
CA GLY A 327 -3.99 -10.04 35.54
C GLY A 327 -2.78 -9.75 36.42
N TYR A 328 -2.43 -10.73 37.25
CA TYR A 328 -1.29 -10.69 38.15
C TYR A 328 -0.71 -12.09 38.40
N TRP A 329 0.55 -12.13 38.81
CA TRP A 329 1.22 -13.35 39.26
C TRP A 329 0.81 -13.67 40.70
N ASN A 330 0.21 -14.85 40.90
CA ASN A 330 -0.12 -15.38 42.21
C ASN A 330 0.94 -16.39 42.65
N ASN A 331 1.52 -16.18 43.83
CA ASN A 331 2.51 -17.07 44.42
C ASN A 331 1.79 -18.06 45.33
N SER A 332 1.52 -19.27 44.84
CA SER A 332 0.87 -20.32 45.62
C SER A 332 1.66 -21.62 45.51
N GLY A 333 1.94 -22.28 46.65
CA GLY A 333 2.57 -23.60 46.67
C GLY A 333 4.01 -23.66 46.10
N GLY A 334 4.77 -22.57 46.18
CA GLY A 334 6.16 -22.53 45.67
C GLY A 334 6.29 -22.27 44.17
N MET A 335 5.19 -22.02 43.45
CA MET A 335 5.19 -21.68 42.03
C MET A 335 4.37 -20.40 41.80
N SER A 336 4.89 -19.51 40.93
CA SER A 336 4.16 -18.32 40.49
C SER A 336 3.32 -18.66 39.26
N VAL A 337 2.01 -18.44 39.33
CA VAL A 337 1.06 -18.70 38.23
C VAL A 337 0.28 -17.45 37.86
N TRP A 338 0.00 -17.27 36.58
CA TRP A 338 -0.77 -16.12 36.09
C TRP A 338 -2.26 -16.27 36.43
N THR A 339 -2.83 -15.21 37.01
CA THR A 339 -4.24 -15.11 37.37
C THR A 339 -4.87 -13.92 36.66
N TRP A 340 -5.95 -14.18 35.91
CA TRP A 340 -6.71 -13.16 35.20
C TRP A 340 -7.62 -12.37 36.15
N LEU A 341 -7.77 -11.06 35.91
CA LEU A 341 -8.76 -10.26 36.63
C LEU A 341 -10.19 -10.67 36.21
N PRO A 342 -11.19 -10.55 37.12
CA PRO A 342 -12.56 -11.00 36.87
C PRO A 342 -13.19 -10.47 35.58
N GLN A 343 -12.93 -9.22 35.22
CA GLN A 343 -13.49 -8.58 34.02
C GLN A 343 -12.97 -9.18 32.71
N TYR A 344 -11.86 -9.92 32.71
CA TYR A 344 -11.30 -10.58 31.51
C TYR A 344 -11.54 -12.08 31.48
N LEU A 345 -12.36 -12.63 32.39
CA LEU A 345 -12.64 -14.06 32.40
C LEU A 345 -13.35 -14.52 31.12
N ILE A 346 -14.21 -13.69 30.53
CA ILE A 346 -14.85 -13.98 29.23
C ILE A 346 -13.80 -14.03 28.12
N MET A 347 -12.88 -13.05 28.06
CA MET A 347 -11.80 -13.03 27.08
C MET A 347 -10.91 -14.28 27.20
N ARG A 348 -10.49 -14.61 28.42
CA ARG A 348 -9.74 -15.83 28.72
C ARG A 348 -10.52 -17.06 28.25
N ASP A 349 -11.80 -17.14 28.55
CA ASP A 349 -12.63 -18.28 28.18
C ASP A 349 -12.68 -18.50 26.66
N LEU A 350 -12.85 -17.41 25.91
CA LEU A 350 -12.89 -17.41 24.45
C LEU A 350 -11.54 -17.77 23.81
N LEU A 351 -10.44 -17.29 24.41
CA LEU A 351 -9.07 -17.59 23.98
C LEU A 351 -8.71 -19.07 24.22
N PHE A 352 -9.09 -19.62 25.37
CA PHE A 352 -8.72 -20.99 25.77
C PHE A 352 -9.83 -22.02 25.55
N ARG A 353 -10.91 -21.66 24.87
CA ARG A 353 -12.06 -22.54 24.59
C ARG A 353 -12.56 -23.25 25.86
N ASN A 354 -12.89 -22.49 26.91
CA ASN A 354 -13.34 -23.02 28.21
C ASN A 354 -12.37 -23.95 28.94
N SER A 355 -11.11 -24.01 28.51
CA SER A 355 -10.13 -24.99 28.99
C SER A 355 -8.86 -24.35 29.55
N TYR A 356 -9.00 -23.16 30.16
CA TYR A 356 -7.85 -22.44 30.73
C TYR A 356 -7.21 -23.24 31.87
N GLN A 357 -5.89 -23.41 31.78
CA GLN A 357 -5.05 -23.87 32.87
C GLN A 357 -4.12 -22.73 33.30
N PRO A 358 -3.90 -22.50 34.61
CA PRO A 358 -2.98 -21.49 35.09
C PRO A 358 -1.59 -21.65 34.46
N ILE A 359 -1.06 -20.55 33.92
CA ILE A 359 0.24 -20.54 33.23
C ILE A 359 1.33 -20.27 34.26
N PRO A 360 2.28 -21.19 34.46
CA PRO A 360 3.37 -20.99 35.39
C PRO A 360 4.46 -20.08 34.82
N SER A 361 5.19 -19.39 35.69
CA SER A 361 6.20 -18.39 35.31
C SER A 361 7.33 -18.96 34.45
N TYR A 362 7.76 -20.20 34.68
CA TYR A 362 8.81 -20.85 33.88
C TYR A 362 8.39 -21.06 32.41
N ASP A 363 7.12 -21.39 32.17
CA ASP A 363 6.58 -21.63 30.85
C ASP A 363 6.41 -20.30 30.09
N TYR A 364 5.94 -19.26 30.78
CA TYR A 364 5.91 -17.90 30.24
C TYR A 364 7.31 -17.36 29.90
N ASN A 365 8.33 -17.63 30.74
CA ASN A 365 9.71 -17.20 30.45
C ASN A 365 10.28 -17.90 29.20
N SER A 366 9.93 -19.17 28.99
CA SER A 366 10.30 -19.92 27.79
C SER A 366 9.63 -19.34 26.55
N TYR A 367 8.34 -18.99 26.64
CA TYR A 367 7.63 -18.22 25.62
C TYR A 367 8.34 -16.90 25.29
N ARG A 368 8.66 -16.09 26.29
CA ARG A 368 9.32 -14.79 26.08
C ARG A 368 10.69 -14.93 25.43
N THR A 369 11.41 -16.01 25.72
CA THR A 369 12.70 -16.32 25.07
C THR A 369 12.49 -16.61 23.58
N ALA A 370 11.51 -17.44 23.23
CA ALA A 370 11.16 -17.74 21.84
C ALA A 370 10.64 -16.49 21.09
N GLN A 371 9.80 -15.68 21.73
CA GLN A 371 9.29 -14.45 21.12
C GLN A 371 10.44 -13.47 20.78
N ARG A 372 11.42 -13.31 21.68
CA ARG A 372 12.61 -12.47 21.44
C ARG A 372 13.49 -12.98 20.31
N SER A 373 13.53 -14.29 20.06
CA SER A 373 14.23 -14.89 18.93
C SER A 373 13.39 -14.92 17.64
N GLY A 374 12.17 -14.38 17.66
CA GLY A 374 11.24 -14.42 16.52
C GLY A 374 10.73 -15.82 16.20
N GLN A 375 10.72 -16.72 17.18
CA GLN A 375 10.29 -18.11 17.04
C GLN A 375 8.90 -18.34 17.63
N THR A 376 8.12 -19.18 16.97
CA THR A 376 6.84 -19.69 17.52
C THR A 376 7.12 -20.57 18.74
N TYR A 377 6.44 -20.27 19.84
CA TYR A 377 6.52 -21.06 21.06
C TYR A 377 5.35 -22.06 21.12
N TYR A 378 5.66 -23.35 21.18
CA TYR A 378 4.64 -24.40 21.28
C TYR A 378 4.41 -24.92 22.70
N GLY A 379 5.06 -24.35 23.73
CA GLY A 379 4.99 -24.90 25.09
C GLY A 379 5.64 -26.28 25.21
N ARG A 380 5.73 -26.77 26.44
CA ARG A 380 6.10 -28.16 26.73
C ARG A 380 5.15 -28.72 27.79
N ASP A 381 4.68 -29.93 27.57
CA ASP A 381 3.97 -30.71 28.57
C ASP A 381 4.96 -31.42 29.52
N ILE A 382 4.44 -32.11 30.54
CA ILE A 382 5.23 -32.86 31.55
C ILE A 382 6.21 -33.84 30.90
N ASP A 383 5.81 -34.46 29.77
CA ASP A 383 6.62 -35.42 29.02
C ASP A 383 7.58 -34.76 28.00
N GLY A 384 7.66 -33.43 27.99
CA GLY A 384 8.49 -32.65 27.06
C GLY A 384 7.93 -32.51 25.64
N ALA A 385 6.78 -33.12 25.34
CA ALA A 385 6.06 -32.94 24.09
C ALA A 385 5.52 -31.50 23.94
N PRO A 386 5.33 -30.99 22.70
CA PRO A 386 4.66 -29.70 22.50
C PRO A 386 3.30 -29.67 23.20
N LYS A 387 2.99 -28.56 23.86
CA LYS A 387 1.69 -28.37 24.51
C LYS A 387 0.65 -27.80 23.54
N TYR A 388 1.07 -26.84 22.72
CA TYR A 388 0.25 -26.08 21.78
C TYR A 388 0.67 -26.34 20.32
N GLY A 389 -0.07 -25.76 19.37
CA GLY A 389 0.09 -26.03 17.94
C GLY A 389 -0.56 -27.34 17.52
N SER A 390 -0.60 -27.63 16.23
CA SER A 390 -1.32 -28.80 15.70
C SER A 390 -0.89 -30.10 16.37
N HIS A 391 0.39 -30.27 16.66
CA HIS A 391 0.92 -31.47 17.29
C HIS A 391 0.90 -31.43 18.84
N GLY A 392 0.31 -30.38 19.42
CA GLY A 392 0.36 -30.12 20.86
C GLY A 392 -0.69 -30.87 21.67
N THR A 393 -0.34 -31.38 22.85
CA THR A 393 -1.24 -32.16 23.72
C THR A 393 -2.55 -31.44 24.06
N PHE A 394 -2.51 -30.12 24.25
CA PHE A 394 -3.71 -29.28 24.44
C PHE A 394 -4.56 -29.24 23.17
N THR A 395 -3.94 -28.96 22.02
CA THR A 395 -4.66 -28.86 20.75
C THR A 395 -5.33 -30.17 20.39
N GLN A 396 -4.64 -31.30 20.59
CA GLN A 396 -5.18 -32.62 20.29
C GLN A 396 -6.45 -32.93 21.08
N ARG A 397 -6.51 -32.50 22.34
CA ARG A 397 -7.70 -32.69 23.20
C ARG A 397 -8.84 -31.76 22.80
N HIS A 398 -8.55 -30.52 22.44
CA HIS A 398 -9.57 -29.47 22.29
C HIS A 398 -10.00 -29.18 20.85
N TYR A 399 -9.24 -29.67 19.85
CA TYR A 399 -9.48 -29.47 18.42
C TYR A 399 -9.57 -30.80 17.64
N SER A 400 -9.82 -31.92 18.33
CA SER A 400 -10.02 -33.24 17.72
C SER A 400 -11.19 -33.30 16.73
N SER A 401 -12.17 -32.42 16.86
CA SER A 401 -13.32 -32.31 15.96
C SER A 401 -13.07 -31.42 14.73
N SER A 402 -11.88 -30.84 14.57
CA SER A 402 -11.53 -30.01 13.41
C SER A 402 -11.43 -30.85 12.14
N GLN A 403 -11.76 -30.28 10.98
CA GLN A 403 -11.58 -30.96 9.70
C GLN A 403 -10.12 -31.35 9.47
N TYR A 404 -9.20 -30.48 9.90
CA TYR A 404 -7.76 -30.75 9.89
C TYR A 404 -7.39 -32.03 10.66
N ALA A 405 -7.85 -32.16 11.91
CA ALA A 405 -7.56 -33.33 12.75
C ALA A 405 -8.22 -34.62 12.22
N GLN A 406 -9.41 -34.51 11.63
CA GLN A 406 -10.16 -35.64 11.09
C GLN A 406 -9.56 -36.19 9.79
N LYS A 407 -9.06 -35.32 8.91
CA LYS A 407 -8.59 -35.71 7.55
C LYS A 407 -7.16 -36.25 7.54
N ASN A 408 -6.26 -35.68 8.34
CA ASN A 408 -4.83 -36.01 8.30
C ASN A 408 -4.45 -37.27 9.11
N GLY A 409 -5.38 -38.21 9.34
CA GLY A 409 -5.10 -39.46 10.08
C GLY A 409 -4.84 -39.26 11.58
N GLY A 410 -5.49 -38.26 12.18
CA GLY A 410 -5.08 -37.71 13.47
C GLY A 410 -3.90 -36.76 13.28
N PHE A 411 -3.40 -36.15 14.34
CA PHE A 411 -2.31 -35.17 14.28
C PHE A 411 -0.93 -35.76 13.86
N GLY A 412 -0.90 -36.83 13.06
CA GLY A 412 0.28 -37.56 12.64
C GLY A 412 0.49 -37.69 11.13
N GLY A 413 -0.38 -37.13 10.26
CA GLY A 413 -0.33 -37.37 8.81
C GLY A 413 0.13 -36.24 7.90
N SER A 414 0.72 -35.15 8.39
CA SER A 414 1.43 -34.24 7.47
C SER A 414 2.74 -34.90 7.00
N SER A 415 3.19 -34.61 5.77
CA SER A 415 4.39 -35.17 5.13
C SER A 415 5.73 -34.87 5.84
N TYR A 416 5.67 -34.35 7.07
CA TYR A 416 6.80 -34.08 7.97
C TYR A 416 6.78 -34.93 9.25
N SER A 417 5.82 -35.84 9.45
CA SER A 417 5.70 -36.67 10.65
C SER A 417 6.71 -37.82 10.76
N SER A 418 7.66 -37.95 9.83
CA SER A 418 8.73 -38.94 9.90
C SER A 418 10.11 -38.29 9.95
N ARG A 419 10.49 -37.72 11.12
CA ARG A 419 11.90 -37.67 11.57
C ARG A 419 12.07 -37.22 13.04
N PRO A 420 11.71 -38.05 14.02
CA PRO A 420 12.46 -38.13 15.26
C PRO A 420 13.68 -39.04 15.04
N GLY A 421 14.89 -38.46 15.16
CA GLY A 421 16.19 -39.13 15.34
C GLY A 421 16.35 -40.56 14.80
N ALA A 422 16.58 -40.71 13.49
CA ALA A 422 17.12 -41.96 12.94
C ALA A 422 18.66 -41.93 13.03
N THR A 423 19.20 -42.32 14.18
CA THR A 423 20.54 -42.92 14.26
C THR A 423 20.48 -44.27 13.56
N SER A 424 20.72 -44.29 12.25
CA SER A 424 21.05 -45.51 11.51
C SER A 424 22.55 -45.49 11.22
N THR A 425 23.29 -46.03 12.17
CA THR A 425 24.67 -46.46 12.01
C THR A 425 24.69 -47.58 10.96
N GLU A 426 25.12 -47.28 9.73
CA GLU A 426 25.92 -48.16 8.85
C GLU A 426 25.98 -47.57 7.44
N ARG A 427 27.14 -47.06 7.04
CA ARG A 427 27.99 -47.72 6.03
C ARG A 427 29.33 -47.01 5.87
N ARG A 428 30.34 -47.89 5.95
CA ARG A 428 31.77 -47.81 5.60
C ARG A 428 32.19 -46.74 4.58
N TYR A 429 33.28 -46.06 4.97
CA TYR A 429 34.46 -45.65 4.18
C TYR A 429 34.28 -44.99 2.82
N GLY A 430 34.69 -43.71 2.77
CA GLY A 430 35.03 -42.97 1.54
C GLY A 430 35.48 -41.55 1.88
N SER A 431 36.79 -41.36 1.97
CA SER A 431 37.49 -40.13 2.38
C SER A 431 37.26 -38.91 1.47
N SER A 432 37.31 -37.73 2.10
CA SER A 432 37.92 -36.46 1.67
C SER A 432 36.99 -35.28 1.35
N GLY A 433 37.25 -34.17 2.05
CA GLY A 433 37.19 -32.83 1.44
C GLY A 433 36.06 -31.90 1.87
N SER A 434 36.44 -30.92 2.70
CA SER A 434 35.91 -29.55 2.75
C SER A 434 34.63 -29.28 3.56
N SER A 435 34.83 -28.60 4.69
CA SER A 435 33.81 -27.92 5.48
C SER A 435 33.02 -26.92 4.62
N GLY A 436 31.72 -27.14 4.55
CA GLY A 436 30.74 -26.17 4.05
C GLY A 436 29.43 -26.35 4.81
N ASP A 437 29.04 -25.33 5.57
CA ASP A 437 27.76 -25.20 6.27
C ASP A 437 26.53 -25.43 5.37
N PRO A 438 25.45 -26.04 5.88
CA PRO A 438 24.11 -25.88 5.32
C PRO A 438 23.19 -25.06 6.24
N ALA A 439 23.14 -23.76 5.94
CA ALA A 439 21.97 -22.87 5.89
C ALA A 439 20.71 -23.19 6.72
N GLY A 440 20.45 -22.35 7.73
CA GLY A 440 19.12 -22.09 8.29
C GLY A 440 18.27 -21.19 7.37
N ARG A 441 16.98 -21.50 7.26
CA ARG A 441 16.02 -20.81 6.38
C ARG A 441 15.56 -19.47 6.99
N ARG A 442 15.89 -18.36 6.31
CA ARG A 442 15.26 -17.03 6.46
C ARG A 442 14.33 -16.80 5.27
N PHE A 443 13.13 -16.27 5.51
CA PHE A 443 12.35 -15.50 4.53
C PHE A 443 12.58 -14.01 4.88
N GLY A 444 12.86 -13.04 4.02
CA GLY A 444 13.06 -12.95 2.57
C GLY A 444 12.79 -11.49 2.16
N SER A 445 13.81 -10.76 1.68
CA SER A 445 13.63 -9.58 0.82
C SER A 445 14.85 -9.44 -0.11
N GLY A 446 14.59 -9.34 -1.41
CA GLY A 446 15.56 -8.98 -2.47
C GLY A 446 15.18 -7.63 -3.08
N SER A 447 15.94 -6.92 -3.93
CA SER A 447 17.24 -7.14 -4.57
C SER A 447 17.71 -5.83 -5.24
N SER A 448 19.00 -5.76 -5.58
CA SER A 448 19.73 -4.87 -6.51
C SER A 448 20.21 -3.53 -5.93
N SER A 449 21.45 -3.03 -6.15
CA SER A 449 22.58 -3.33 -7.04
C SER A 449 23.84 -2.76 -6.33
N GLY A 450 25.00 -3.40 -6.24
CA GLY A 450 25.91 -3.72 -7.35
C GLY A 450 27.19 -2.86 -7.24
N ARG A 451 28.34 -3.55 -7.14
CA ARG A 451 29.75 -3.10 -7.36
C ARG A 451 30.47 -2.43 -6.17
N THR A 452 31.77 -2.59 -5.89
CA THR A 452 32.89 -3.45 -6.35
C THR A 452 34.13 -2.93 -5.58
N PHE A 453 34.90 -3.84 -4.94
CA PHE A 453 36.31 -3.70 -4.48
C PHE A 453 36.64 -2.64 -3.39
N GLY A 454 37.59 -2.83 -2.48
CA GLY A 454 38.64 -3.83 -2.37
C GLY A 454 39.36 -3.78 -1.02
N SER A 455 40.23 -4.76 -0.87
CA SER A 455 40.97 -5.20 0.31
C SER A 455 42.03 -4.23 0.86
N ARG A 456 41.98 -3.99 2.18
CA ARG A 456 43.05 -4.25 3.19
C ARG A 456 44.37 -3.40 3.16
N PRO A 457 45.27 -3.51 4.17
CA PRO A 457 45.42 -2.50 5.23
C PRO A 457 46.87 -1.98 5.47
N SER A 458 47.05 -0.93 6.26
CA SER A 458 48.24 -0.56 7.10
C SER A 458 48.06 0.92 7.50
N GLY A 459 48.54 1.50 8.61
CA GLY A 459 49.37 1.10 9.74
C GLY A 459 49.83 2.38 10.46
N ARG A 460 50.21 2.26 11.74
CA ARG A 460 51.08 3.16 12.56
C ARG A 460 50.58 4.61 12.81
N SER A 461 50.23 4.96 14.04
CA SER A 461 51.11 5.41 15.16
C SER A 461 51.77 6.78 14.91
N PHE A 462 51.46 7.78 15.76
CA PHE A 462 52.42 8.43 16.69
C PHE A 462 51.80 9.64 17.42
N GLY A 463 52.14 9.76 18.72
CA GLY A 463 52.30 11.01 19.49
C GLY A 463 51.02 11.77 19.91
N GLY A 464 50.82 12.24 21.14
CA GLY A 464 51.74 12.48 22.26
C GLY A 464 51.64 13.94 22.71
N GLY A 465 51.30 14.16 23.99
CA GLY A 465 51.34 15.45 24.70
C GLY A 465 49.95 16.07 24.94
N GLY A 466 49.49 16.42 26.13
CA GLY A 466 50.14 16.63 27.43
C GLY A 466 50.08 18.12 27.83
N ARG A 467 49.55 18.40 29.04
CA ARG A 467 49.48 19.67 29.83
C ARG A 467 48.19 20.49 29.61
N SER A 468 47.27 20.61 30.57
CA SER A 468 47.31 21.24 31.91
C SER A 468 47.47 22.76 31.89
N PHE A 469 46.44 23.47 32.38
CA PHE A 469 46.40 24.58 33.36
C PHE A 469 45.02 25.27 33.22
N GLY A 470 44.15 25.23 34.23
CA GLY A 470 44.02 26.28 35.26
C GLY A 470 42.72 27.05 34.99
N GLY A 471 41.69 26.96 35.85
CA GLY A 471 41.37 27.98 36.86
C GLY A 471 41.11 29.35 36.20
N GLY A 472 39.97 30.02 36.27
CA GLY A 472 38.85 30.02 37.19
C GLY A 472 38.29 31.45 37.22
N ARG A 473 37.01 31.59 37.59
CA ARG A 473 36.30 32.79 38.06
C ARG A 473 36.02 33.97 37.09
N ARG A 474 34.69 34.15 36.92
CA ARG A 474 33.89 35.36 37.16
C ARG A 474 34.31 36.68 36.52
N ARG A 475 33.44 37.19 35.64
CA ARG A 475 32.57 38.32 35.99
C ARG A 475 31.15 38.00 35.59
#